data_AF-A0A2E8ZV93-F1
#
_entry.id   AF-A0A2E8ZV93-F1
#
_cell.length_a   1.000
_cell.length_b   1.000
_cell.length_c   1.000
_cell.angle_alpha   90.00
_cell.angle_beta   90.00
_cell.angle_gamma   90.00
#
_symmetry.space_group_name_H-M   'P 1'
#
loop_
_entity.id
_entity.type
_entity.pdbx_description
1 polymer ?
#
loop_
_entity_poly.entity_id
_entity_poly.type
_entity_poly.pdbx_seq_one_letter_code
_entity_poly.pdbx_strand_id
1 'polypeptide(L)'
;AKTIAGIYKDRWQVELFFKAIKQSLHIHAFSGTSRNAVMTQLWIAMITYLLVAYARYAARSGWTVLRMLRVLRVNLFERKTLQEVLNPPPRQRKENEPQMRLVI
;
A
#
# COMPACT_ATOMS: atom_id res chain seq x y z
N ALA A 1 -34.25 -8.21 16.69
CA ALA A 1 -33.11 -9.11 16.39
C ALA A 1 -32.16 -8.56 15.31
N LYS A 2 -32.64 -8.14 14.12
CA LYS A 2 -31.78 -7.68 13.01
C LYS A 2 -30.97 -6.39 13.29
N THR A 3 -31.54 -5.44 14.03
CA THR A 3 -30.89 -4.14 14.31
C THR A 3 -29.64 -4.26 15.18
N ILE A 4 -29.69 -5.10 16.22
CA ILE A 4 -28.54 -5.35 17.11
C ILE A 4 -27.41 -6.04 16.31
N ALA A 5 -27.74 -7.04 15.49
CA ALA A 5 -26.75 -7.71 14.64
C ALA A 5 -26.09 -6.75 13.63
N GLY A 6 -26.82 -5.79 13.09
CA GLY A 6 -26.29 -4.73 12.22
C GLY A 6 -25.24 -3.87 12.93
N ILE A 7 -25.54 -3.39 14.14
CA ILE A 7 -24.62 -2.57 14.95
C ILE A 7 -23.32 -3.33 15.26
N TYR A 8 -23.43 -4.63 15.59
CA TYR A 8 -22.24 -5.47 15.80
C TYR A 8 -21.42 -5.67 14.52
N LYS A 9 -22.08 -5.81 13.37
CA LYS A 9 -21.40 -5.91 12.07
C LYS A 9 -20.63 -4.63 11.74
N ASP A 10 -21.23 -3.47 11.99
CA ASP A 10 -20.58 -2.18 11.72
C ASP A 10 -19.37 -1.95 12.63
N ARG A 11 -19.52 -2.27 13.93
CA ARG A 11 -18.38 -2.27 14.86
C ARG A 11 -17.24 -3.16 14.38
N TRP A 12 -17.57 -4.36 13.90
CA TRP A 12 -16.57 -5.30 13.39
C TRP A 12 -15.87 -4.78 12.13
N GLN A 13 -16.57 -4.08 11.24
CA GLN A 13 -15.95 -3.44 10.08
C GLN A 13 -14.92 -2.38 10.50
N VAL A 14 -15.22 -1.59 11.54
CA VAL A 14 -14.28 -0.61 12.10
C VAL A 14 -13.05 -1.31 12.69
N GLU A 15 -13.21 -2.41 13.43
CA GLU A 15 -12.09 -3.19 13.96
C GLU A 15 -11.22 -3.80 12.85
N LEU A 16 -11.84 -4.35 11.80
CA LEU A 16 -11.13 -4.85 10.62
C LEU A 16 -10.36 -3.74 9.90
N PHE A 17 -10.94 -2.54 9.79
CA PHE A 17 -10.27 -1.37 9.22
C PHE A 17 -9.04 -0.97 10.02
N PHE A 18 -9.15 -0.85 11.35
CA PHE A 18 -8.00 -0.55 12.19
C PHE A 18 -6.95 -1.67 12.20
N LYS A 19 -7.37 -2.93 12.10
CA LYS A 19 -6.45 -4.08 11.94
C LYS A 19 -5.68 -3.98 10.63
N ALA A 20 -6.34 -3.64 9.53
CA ALA A 20 -5.71 -3.43 8.23
C ALA A 20 -4.75 -2.24 8.25
N ILE A 21 -5.09 -1.13 8.93
CA ILE A 21 -4.18 0.01 9.11
C ILE A 21 -2.93 -0.41 9.88
N LYS A 22 -3.09 -1.12 11.00
CA LYS A 22 -1.96 -1.60 11.82
C LYS A 22 -1.07 -2.60 11.08
N GLN A 23 -1.63 -3.42 10.19
CA GLN A 23 -0.84 -4.34 9.35
C GLN A 23 -0.16 -3.64 8.16
N SER A 24 -0.77 -2.57 7.63
CA SER A 24 -0.28 -1.88 6.43
C SER A 24 0.85 -0.89 6.74
N LEU A 25 0.78 -0.19 7.87
CA LEU A 25 1.91 0.54 8.42
C LEU A 25 2.63 -0.38 9.41
N HIS A 26 3.79 -0.94 9.01
CA HIS A 26 4.82 -1.30 9.99
C HIS A 26 5.30 0.02 10.64
N ILE A 27 4.53 0.54 11.61
CA ILE A 27 4.89 1.72 12.38
C ILE A 27 6.10 1.30 13.23
N HIS A 28 7.29 1.54 12.71
CA HIS A 28 8.53 1.09 13.35
C HIS A 28 8.84 1.88 14.64
N ALA A 29 8.23 3.06 14.81
CA ALA A 29 8.11 3.80 16.07
C ALA A 29 7.14 4.97 15.86
N PHE A 30 6.39 5.34 16.88
CA PHE A 30 5.72 6.65 16.92
C PHE A 30 6.83 7.72 16.97
N SER A 31 6.90 8.61 15.98
CA SER A 31 7.96 9.63 15.91
C SER A 31 7.86 10.71 16.99
N GLY A 32 6.81 10.64 17.83
CA GLY A 32 6.61 11.44 19.02
C GLY A 32 5.49 10.86 19.87
N THR A 33 5.63 10.92 21.19
CA THR A 33 4.63 10.42 22.16
C THR A 33 3.56 11.46 22.51
N SER A 34 3.61 12.66 21.92
CA SER A 34 2.62 13.71 22.17
C SER A 34 1.27 13.34 21.55
N ARG A 35 0.18 13.73 22.21
CA ARG A 35 -1.20 13.48 21.72
C ARG A 35 -1.41 14.00 20.30
N ASN A 36 -0.85 15.17 19.98
CA ASN A 36 -0.92 15.72 18.63
C ASN A 36 -0.14 14.88 17.62
N ALA A 37 1.07 14.43 17.95
CA ALA A 37 1.86 13.60 17.04
C ALA A 37 1.11 12.30 16.70
N VAL A 38 0.51 11.65 17.70
CA VAL A 38 -0.30 10.45 17.51
C VAL A 38 -1.52 10.73 16.62
N MET A 39 -2.24 11.84 16.86
CA MET A 39 -3.39 12.22 16.05
C MET A 39 -3.00 12.50 14.60
N THR A 40 -1.93 13.25 14.37
CA THR A 40 -1.42 13.53 13.02
C THR A 40 -1.03 12.24 12.30
N GLN A 41 -0.35 11.31 12.98
CA GLN A 41 0.00 10.02 12.38
C GLN A 41 -1.23 9.19 12.02
N LEU A 42 -2.29 9.24 12.82
CA LEU A 42 -3.55 8.57 12.51
C LEU A 42 -4.21 9.17 11.27
N TRP A 43 -4.28 10.50 11.18
CA TRP A 43 -4.81 11.20 10.00
C TRP A 43 -4.02 10.85 8.74
N ILE A 44 -2.68 10.87 8.80
CA ILE A 44 -1.82 10.50 7.67
C ILE A 44 -2.07 9.04 7.26
N ALA A 45 -2.18 8.11 8.21
CA ALA A 45 -2.44 6.70 7.92
C ALA A 45 -3.79 6.51 7.22
N MET A 46 -4.84 7.21 7.68
CA MET A 46 -6.17 7.18 7.07
C MET A 46 -6.15 7.73 5.64
N ILE A 47 -5.51 8.89 5.42
CA ILE A 47 -5.37 9.50 4.09
C ILE A 47 -4.61 8.57 3.14
N THR A 48 -3.49 8.00 3.61
CA THR A 48 -2.66 7.08 2.82
C THR A 48 -3.46 5.84 2.40
N TYR A 49 -4.21 5.25 3.34
CA TYR A 49 -5.05 4.10 3.04
C TYR A 49 -6.13 4.44 2.01
N LEU A 50 -6.78 5.61 2.13
CA LEU A 50 -7.77 6.07 1.16
C LEU A 50 -7.16 6.25 -0.23
N LEU A 51 -5.99 6.88 -0.34
CA LEU A 51 -5.30 7.03 -1.63
C LEU A 51 -4.96 5.68 -2.26
N VAL A 52 -4.47 4.71 -1.48
CA VAL A 52 -4.16 3.38 -2.01
C VAL A 52 -5.42 2.62 -2.40
N ALA A 53 -6.51 2.74 -1.63
CA ALA A 53 -7.79 2.16 -1.99
C ALA A 53 -8.33 2.75 -3.30
N TYR A 54 -8.19 4.06 -3.49
CA TYR A 54 -8.54 4.73 -4.74
C TYR A 54 -7.63 4.30 -5.90
N ALA A 55 -6.31 4.20 -5.68
CA ALA A 55 -5.38 3.69 -6.68
C ALA A 55 -5.70 2.25 -7.07
N ARG A 56 -6.11 1.41 -6.11
CA ARG A 56 -6.61 0.06 -6.36
C ARG A 56 -7.88 0.06 -7.20
N TYR A 57 -8.79 0.99 -6.93
CA TYR A 57 -10.01 1.13 -7.74
C TYR A 57 -9.69 1.56 -9.18
N ALA A 58 -8.71 2.45 -9.37
CA ALA A 58 -8.26 2.89 -10.68
C ALA A 58 -7.45 1.82 -11.45
N ALA A 59 -6.64 1.02 -10.75
CA ALA A 59 -5.85 -0.06 -11.34
C ALA A 59 -6.74 -1.30 -11.57
N ARG A 60 -7.25 -1.46 -12.80
CA ARG A 60 -8.10 -2.58 -13.21
C ARG A 60 -7.50 -3.94 -12.80
N SER A 61 -8.13 -4.56 -11.80
CA SER A 61 -8.14 -5.99 -11.44
C SER A 61 -6.80 -6.74 -11.39
N GLY A 62 -6.31 -7.01 -10.17
CA GLY A 62 -5.18 -7.91 -9.89
C GLY A 62 -4.37 -7.52 -8.64
N TRP A 63 -4.52 -6.27 -8.20
CA TRP A 63 -3.73 -5.70 -7.11
C TRP A 63 -4.46 -5.74 -5.76
N THR A 64 -3.76 -6.22 -4.73
CA THR A 64 -4.19 -6.11 -3.32
C THR A 64 -3.61 -4.83 -2.71
N VAL A 65 -4.35 -4.18 -1.80
CA VAL A 65 -3.91 -2.96 -1.08
C VAL A 65 -2.53 -3.14 -0.43
N LEU A 66 -2.29 -4.27 0.23
CA LEU A 66 -1.00 -4.58 0.84
C LEU A 66 0.14 -4.70 -0.17
N ARG A 67 -0.13 -5.27 -1.35
CA ARG A 67 0.86 -5.41 -2.43
C ARG A 67 1.20 -4.03 -3.02
N MET A 68 0.18 -3.19 -3.24
CA MET A 68 0.39 -1.81 -3.67
C MET A 68 1.22 -1.01 -2.68
N LEU A 69 0.89 -1.05 -1.39
CA LEU A 69 1.67 -0.37 -0.35
C LEU A 69 3.11 -0.83 -0.28
N ARG A 70 3.36 -2.14 -0.41
CA ARG A 70 4.73 -2.69 -0.43
C ARG A 70 5.53 -2.13 -1.59
N VAL A 71 4.95 -2.14 -2.79
CA VAL A 71 5.62 -1.59 -3.99
C VAL A 71 5.82 -0.08 -3.85
N LEU A 72 4.82 0.65 -3.36
CA LEU A 72 4.89 2.10 -3.12
C LEU A 72 6.00 2.44 -2.12
N ARG A 73 6.17 1.64 -1.05
CA ARG A 73 7.22 1.84 -0.05
C ARG A 73 8.63 1.72 -0.65
N VAL A 74 8.85 0.75 -1.53
CA VAL A 74 10.16 0.54 -2.18
C VAL A 74 10.43 1.61 -3.24
N ASN A 75 9.38 2.06 -3.94
CA ASN A 75 9.48 3.06 -5.00
C ASN A 75 9.21 4.49 -4.51
N LEU A 76 9.13 4.73 -3.19
CA LEU A 76 8.71 6.03 -2.63
C LEU A 76 9.64 7.18 -3.03
N PHE A 77 10.92 6.86 -3.23
CA PHE A 77 11.95 7.82 -3.62
C PHE A 77 12.25 7.79 -5.13
N GLU A 78 11.60 6.90 -5.89
CA GLU A 78 11.77 6.85 -7.33
C GLU A 78 10.81 7.82 -8.02
N ARG A 79 11.32 8.58 -8.99
CA ARG A 79 10.50 9.43 -9.86
C ARG A 79 9.87 8.59 -10.98
N LYS A 80 8.95 7.70 -10.63
CA LYS A 80 8.17 6.89 -11.59
C LYS A 80 6.69 7.17 -11.45
N THR A 81 5.97 7.06 -12.56
CA THR A 81 4.51 7.21 -12.51
C THR A 81 3.89 5.99 -11.82
N LEU A 82 2.73 6.18 -11.18
CA LEU A 82 2.03 5.08 -10.51
C LEU A 82 1.69 3.94 -11.48
N GLN A 83 1.46 4.27 -12.75
CA GLN A 83 1.22 3.29 -13.82
C GLN A 83 2.45 2.46 -14.15
N GLU A 84 3.64 3.05 -14.22
CA GLU A 84 4.90 2.30 -14.44
C GLU A 84 5.25 1.39 -13.27
N VAL A 85 4.95 1.84 -12.05
CA VAL A 85 5.21 1.07 -10.82
C VAL A 85 4.25 -0.11 -10.70
N LEU A 86 2.99 0.07 -11.08
CA LEU A 86 1.97 -0.99 -11.05
C LEU A 86 2.04 -1.91 -12.28
N ASN A 87 2.40 -1.40 -13.46
CA ASN A 87 2.57 -2.20 -14.67
C ASN A 87 4.01 -2.01 -15.17
N PRO A 88 4.98 -2.71 -14.58
CA PRO A 88 6.35 -2.63 -15.06
C PRO A 88 6.39 -3.12 -16.52
N PRO A 89 7.10 -2.41 -17.43
CA PRO A 89 7.30 -2.90 -18.77
C PRO A 89 7.96 -4.28 -18.72
N PRO A 90 7.73 -5.15 -19.72
CA PRO A 90 8.42 -6.43 -19.82
C PRO A 90 9.92 -6.20 -19.62
N ARG A 91 10.56 -7.02 -18.76
CA ARG A 91 12.02 -6.97 -18.61
C ARG A 91 12.62 -7.09 -19.99
N GLN A 92 13.22 -6.02 -20.50
CA GLN A 92 14.03 -6.09 -21.71
C GLN A 92 15.16 -7.07 -21.38
N ARG A 93 15.08 -8.28 -21.92
CA ARG A 93 16.19 -9.23 -21.89
C ARG A 93 17.32 -8.51 -22.59
N LYS A 94 18.39 -8.18 -21.86
CA LYS A 94 19.60 -7.59 -22.43
C LYS A 94 20.32 -8.65 -23.25
N GLU A 95 19.72 -9.08 -24.34
CA GLU A 95 20.25 -10.13 -25.23
C GLU A 95 21.47 -9.63 -26.02
N ASN A 96 21.68 -8.31 -26.06
CA ASN A 96 22.74 -7.66 -26.83
C ASN A 96 23.87 -7.08 -25.96
N GLU A 97 24.00 -7.49 -24.70
CA GLU A 97 25.14 -7.09 -23.89
C GLU A 97 26.37 -7.91 -24.29
N PRO A 98 27.49 -7.28 -24.73
CA PRO A 98 28.68 -7.99 -25.21
C PRO A 98 29.30 -8.92 -24.16
N GLN A 99 29.01 -8.68 -22.88
CA GLN A 99 29.39 -9.54 -21.75
C GLN A 99 28.73 -10.94 -21.76
N MET A 100 27.66 -11.19 -22.52
CA MET A 100 27.06 -12.53 -22.65
C MET A 100 27.66 -13.36 -23.80
N ARG A 101 28.53 -12.77 -24.65
CA ARG A 101 29.19 -13.47 -25.76
C ARG A 101 30.39 -14.34 -25.35
N LEU A 102 30.81 -14.25 -24.09
CA LEU A 102 32.00 -14.95 -23.59
C LEU A 102 31.71 -16.38 -23.06
N VAL A 103 30.50 -16.90 -23.24
CA VAL A 103 30.10 -18.24 -22.78
C VAL A 103 29.86 -19.21 -23.94
N ILE A 104 30.61 -19.06 -25.05
CA ILE A 104 30.67 -20.07 -26.13
C ILE A 104 32.07 -20.64 -26.16
#